data_AF-Q8GP26-F1
#
_entry.id   AF-Q8GP26-F1
#
_cell.length_a   1.000
_cell.length_b   1.000
_cell.length_c   1.000
_cell.angle_alpha   90.00
_cell.angle_beta   90.00
_cell.angle_gamma   90.00
#
_symmetry.space_group_name_H-M   'P 1'
#
loop_
_entity.id
_entity.type
_entity.pdbx_description
1 polymer ?
#
loop_
_entity_poly.entity_id
_entity_poly.type
_entity_poly.pdbx_seq_one_letter_code
_entity_poly.pdbx_strand_id
1 'polypeptide(L)' 'MPKAVFVSRTILFGDCDPAGVVYTPRFSYFSVEAIYVALDEWLGTPGLRTLMGFEILPPV' A
#
# COMPACT_ATOMS: atom_id res chain seq x y z
N MET A 1 11.31 -4.84 -16.65
CA MET A 1 11.09 -4.27 -15.30
C MET A 1 9.59 -4.04 -15.12
N PRO A 2 8.98 -4.34 -13.96
CA PRO A 2 7.60 -3.97 -13.71
C PRO A 2 7.43 -2.45 -13.87
N LYS A 3 6.30 -2.02 -14.43
CA LYS A 3 5.97 -0.60 -14.63
C LYS A 3 5.88 0.07 -13.25
N ALA A 4 6.57 1.20 -13.07
CA ALA A 4 6.48 1.97 -11.84
C ALA A 4 5.04 2.44 -11.59
N VAL A 5 4.56 2.27 -10.36
CA VAL A 5 3.23 2.70 -9.92
C VAL A 5 3.41 3.81 -8.88
N PHE A 6 2.78 4.94 -9.12
CA PHE A 6 2.83 6.09 -8.21
C PHE A 6 1.47 6.26 -7.54
N VAL A 7 1.46 6.29 -6.21
CA VAL A 7 0.25 6.46 -5.40
C VAL A 7 0.36 7.77 -4.65
N SER A 8 -0.73 8.55 -4.63
CA SER A 8 -0.84 9.79 -3.87
C SER A 8 -2.01 9.70 -2.90
N ARG A 9 -1.84 10.25 -1.70
CA ARG A 9 -2.88 10.32 -0.68
C ARG A 9 -2.84 11.65 0.06
N THR A 10 -3.99 12.04 0.58
CA THR A 10 -4.10 13.14 1.54
C THR A 10 -3.80 12.60 2.94
N ILE A 11 -2.94 13.28 3.69
CA ILE A 11 -2.72 12.99 5.11
C ILE A 11 -3.93 13.53 5.89
N LEU A 12 -4.55 12.66 6.69
CA LEU A 12 -5.71 13.00 7.50
C LEU A 12 -5.30 13.28 8.95
N PHE A 13 -6.18 13.96 9.70
CA PHE A 13 -5.92 14.28 11.11
C PHE A 13 -5.56 13.04 11.95
N GLY A 14 -6.23 11.91 11.70
CA GLY A 14 -5.96 10.64 12.40
C GLY A 14 -4.65 9.94 12.01
N ASP A 15 -3.96 10.41 10.97
CA ASP A 15 -2.62 9.92 10.61
C ASP A 15 -1.51 10.63 11.44
N CYS A 16 -1.86 11.68 12.20
CA CYS A 16 -0.91 12.52 12.93
C CYS A 16 -0.86 12.20 14.43
N ASP A 17 0.24 12.60 15.07
CA ASP A 17 0.44 12.54 16.52
C ASP A 17 0.31 13.93 17.18
N PRO A 18 0.43 14.06 18.52
CA PRO A 18 0.31 15.35 19.22
C PRO A 18 1.34 16.42 18.81
N ALA A 19 2.44 16.06 18.14
CA ALA A 19 3.40 17.03 17.61
C ALA A 19 2.93 17.67 16.28
N GLY A 20 1.78 17.24 15.75
CA GLY A 20 1.20 17.78 14.52
C GLY A 20 1.88 17.26 13.25
N VAL A 21 2.63 16.17 13.34
CA VAL A 21 3.28 15.48 12.22
C VAL A 21 2.71 14.08 12.05
N VAL A 22 2.98 13.47 10.89
CA VAL A 22 2.57 12.08 10.64
C VAL A 22 3.22 11.17 11.67
N TYR A 23 2.39 10.37 12.35
CA TYR A 23 2.88 9.36 13.27
C TYR A 23 3.68 8.31 12.48
N THR A 24 4.97 8.16 12.76
CA THR A 24 5.90 7.37 11.92
C THR A 24 5.39 5.98 11.50
N PRO A 25 4.75 5.17 12.38
CA PRO A 25 4.17 3.88 11.98
C PRO A 25 3.12 3.95 10.86
N ARG A 26 2.48 5.10 10.62
CA ARG A 26 1.54 5.27 9.49
C ARG A 26 2.20 5.05 8.13
N PHE A 27 3.48 5.39 7.98
CA PHE A 27 4.19 5.16 6.71
C PHE A 27 4.30 3.68 6.33
N SER A 28 4.36 2.76 7.30
CA SER A 28 4.33 1.31 7.01
C SER A 28 3.00 0.90 6.39
N TYR A 29 1.87 1.38 6.94
CA TYR A 29 0.55 1.14 6.36
C TYR A 29 0.41 1.76 4.96
N PHE A 30 0.92 2.98 4.75
CA PHE A 30 0.91 3.61 3.43
C PHE A 30 1.69 2.79 2.40
N SER A 31 2.78 2.15 2.82
CA SER A 31 3.58 1.28 1.96
C SER A 31 2.80 0.02 1.58
N VAL A 32 2.11 -0.61 2.53
CA VAL A 32 1.25 -1.79 2.27
C VAL A 32 0.08 -1.43 1.34
N GLU A 33 -0.60 -0.30 1.59
CA GLU A 33 -1.66 0.21 0.72
C GLU A 33 -1.15 0.47 -0.71
N ALA A 34 0.04 1.07 -0.86
CA ALA A 34 0.65 1.30 -2.17
C ALA A 34 1.02 -0.01 -2.89
N ILE A 35 1.47 -1.03 -2.15
CA ILE A 35 1.73 -2.36 -2.72
C ILE A 35 0.44 -2.98 -3.24
N TYR A 36 -0.69 -2.84 -2.52
CA TYR A 36 -1.97 -3.37 -3.01
C TYR A 36 -2.41 -2.74 -4.34
N VAL A 37 -2.25 -1.42 -4.48
CA VAL A 37 -2.50 -0.71 -5.75
C VAL A 37 -1.56 -1.21 -6.85
N ALA A 38 -0.27 -1.43 -6.54
CA ALA A 38 0.67 -1.95 -7.52
C ALA A 38 0.34 -3.38 -7.95
N LEU A 39 -0.13 -4.23 -7.03
CA LEU A 39 -0.56 -5.60 -7.35
C LEU A 39 -1.79 -5.60 -8.26
N ASP A 40 -2.76 -4.69 -8.05
CA ASP A 40 -3.91 -4.55 -8.95
C ASP A 40 -3.47 -4.15 -10.37
N GLU A 41 -2.51 -3.22 -10.51
CA GLU A 41 -1.97 -2.81 -11.82
C GLU A 41 -1.14 -3.93 -12.49
N TRP A 42 -0.35 -4.70 -11.73
CA TRP A 42 0.56 -5.70 -12.28
C TRP A 42 -0.09 -7.07 -12.53
N LEU A 43 -1.07 -7.46 -11.71
CA LEU A 43 -1.67 -8.79 -11.71
C LEU A 43 -3.16 -8.79 -12.08
N GLY A 44 -3.74 -7.60 -12.34
CA GLY A 44 -5.17 -7.41 -12.59
C GLY A 44 -5.99 -7.42 -11.31
N THR A 45 -7.19 -6.83 -11.34
CA THR A 45 -8.03 -6.68 -10.14
C THR A 45 -8.91 -7.91 -9.91
N PRO A 46 -8.91 -8.53 -8.70
CA PRO A 46 -8.17 -8.16 -7.50
C PRO A 46 -6.78 -8.82 -7.42
N GLY A 47 -5.72 -8.02 -7.46
CA GLY A 47 -4.33 -8.46 -7.64
C GLY A 47 -3.78 -9.20 -6.43
N LEU A 48 -4.26 -8.84 -5.22
CA LEU A 48 -3.96 -9.58 -4.00
C LEU A 48 -4.42 -11.04 -4.07
N ARG A 49 -5.60 -11.29 -4.65
CA ARG A 49 -6.14 -12.65 -4.83
C ARG A 49 -5.32 -13.42 -5.86
N THR A 50 -4.89 -12.75 -6.93
CA THR A 50 -3.99 -13.35 -7.93
C THR A 50 -2.65 -13.75 -7.30
N LEU A 51 -2.06 -12.88 -6.46
CA LEU A 51 -0.82 -13.15 -5.73
C LEU A 51 -0.94 -14.41 -4.84
N MET A 52 -2.03 -14.50 -4.07
CA MET A 52 -2.29 -15.67 -3.21
C MET A 52 -2.52 -16.96 -4.02
N GLY A 53 -3.02 -16.85 -5.25
CA GLY A 53 -3.12 -17.98 -6.18
C GLY A 53 -1.76 -18.52 -6.63
N PHE A 54 -0.68 -17.75 -6.48
CA PHE A 54 0.70 -18.19 -6.67
C PHE A 54 1.34 -18.73 -5.38
N GLU A 55 0.55 -18.94 -4.31
CA GLU A 55 1.03 -19.38 -2.99
C GLU A 55 2.01 -18.38 -2.34
N ILE A 56 1.95 -17.11 -2.74
CA ILE A 56 2.71 -16.01 -2.15
C ILE A 56 1.83 -15.28 -1.14
N LEU A 57 2.32 -15.15 0.09
CA LEU A 57 1.61 -14.43 1.14
C LEU A 57 1.61 -12.91 0.87
N PRO A 58 0.48 -12.22 1.12
CA PRO A 58 0.43 -10.78 0.98
C PRO A 58 1.31 -10.09 2.03
N PRO A 59 1.81 -8.88 1.76
CA PRO A 59 2.50 -8.08 2.77
C PRO A 59 1.55 -7.78 3.94
N VAL A 60 2.09 -7.84 5.17
CA VAL A 60 1.38 -7.58 6.43
C VAL A 60 1.99 -6.41 7.19
#